data_AF-A0A314V232-F1
#
_entry.id   AF-A0A314V232-F1
#
_cell.length_a   1.000
_cell.length_b   1.000
_cell.length_c   1.000
_cell.angle_alpha   90.00
_cell.angle_beta   90.00
_cell.angle_gamma   90.00
#
_symmetry.space_group_name_H-M   'P 1'
#
loop_
_entity.id
_entity.type
_entity.pdbx_description
1 polymer ?
#
loop_
_entity_poly.entity_id
_entity_poly.type
_entity_poly.pdbx_seq_one_letter_code
_entity_poly.pdbx_strand_id
1 'polypeptide(L)'
;MIPSRRHTGSLPIHGDAFSKAALYKDRFLLLSQMLSRHKVFPNQPLILTCQISDAVRLISPIQSLIGQTGRRWVMGLISQLEDGHFYLEDLSASHEIIIFLDNIYKITAGFFVENTIVVAEGEMLLEGVFQVFNCGFPPLEGRDKSLQFLAGHDSFGSGTLTEQEMLRLAKLEREAVNGNVVILSDIWLDNEEVMGKLERVLDAFENEDFVPCLFVLMGNFCSHPCNLGFHSFSNLRSQFGKLGQMIAPIHG
;
A
#
# COMPACT_ATOMS: atom_id res chain seq x y z
N MET A 1 9.34 19.07 -10.98
CA MET A 1 9.98 18.60 -9.73
C MET A 1 9.34 19.35 -8.57
N ILE A 2 8.41 18.72 -7.86
CA ILE A 2 7.83 19.30 -6.64
C ILE A 2 8.87 19.07 -5.53
N PRO A 3 9.23 20.09 -4.73
CA PRO A 3 10.14 19.89 -3.63
C PRO A 3 9.44 19.01 -2.59
N SER A 4 9.78 17.72 -2.56
CA SER A 4 9.61 16.90 -1.36
C SER A 4 10.32 17.66 -0.24
N ARG A 5 9.59 18.14 0.78
CA ARG A 5 10.24 18.71 1.97
C ARG A 5 11.18 17.63 2.48
N ARG A 6 12.50 17.84 2.33
CA ARG A 6 13.50 17.03 3.01
C ARG A 6 13.28 17.31 4.49
N HIS A 7 12.64 16.38 5.18
CA HIS A 7 12.52 16.47 6.61
C HIS A 7 13.90 16.13 7.17
N THR A 8 14.65 17.16 7.54
CA THR A 8 16.01 17.05 8.10
C THR A 8 16.00 16.81 9.61
N GLY A 9 14.86 16.41 10.18
CA GLY A 9 14.66 16.17 11.61
C GLY A 9 13.56 15.13 11.89
N SER A 10 13.45 14.72 13.15
CA SER A 10 12.42 13.78 13.60
C SER A 10 11.02 14.33 13.31
N LEU A 11 10.16 13.52 12.70
CA LEU A 11 8.77 13.89 12.45
C LEU A 11 8.03 14.00 13.80
N PRO A 12 7.31 15.10 14.07
CA PRO A 12 6.54 15.21 15.30
C PRO A 12 5.41 14.18 15.32
N ILE A 13 5.17 13.57 16.48
CA ILE A 13 4.05 12.63 16.69
C ILE A 13 2.70 13.33 16.48
N HIS A 14 2.62 14.60 16.89
CA HIS A 14 1.44 15.44 16.68
C HIS A 14 1.67 16.35 15.46
N GLY A 15 1.27 15.86 14.29
CA GLY A 15 1.28 16.64 13.06
C GLY A 15 0.27 17.80 13.10
N ASP A 16 0.55 18.85 12.34
CA ASP A 16 -0.38 19.96 12.11
C ASP A 16 -1.43 19.59 11.03
N ALA A 17 -2.36 20.51 10.76
CA ALA A 17 -3.37 20.31 9.70
C ALA A 17 -2.73 20.12 8.32
N PHE A 18 -1.59 20.78 8.05
CA PHE A 18 -0.85 20.61 6.81
C PHE A 18 -0.27 19.21 6.66
N SER A 19 0.14 18.57 7.75
CA SER A 19 0.64 17.20 7.75
C SER A 19 -0.43 16.21 7.30
N LYS A 20 -1.69 16.42 7.70
CA LYS A 20 -2.83 15.61 7.22
C LYS A 20 -3.07 15.81 5.72
N ALA A 21 -3.03 17.05 5.22
CA ALA A 21 -3.18 17.31 3.79
C ALA A 21 -2.00 16.75 2.97
N ALA A 22 -0.78 16.84 3.50
CA ALA A 22 0.42 16.30 2.88
C ALA A 22 0.33 14.78 2.71
N LEU A 23 -0.22 14.04 3.67
CA LEU A 23 -0.46 12.58 3.55
C LEU A 23 -1.22 12.23 2.26
N TYR A 24 -2.36 12.87 2.00
CA TYR A 24 -3.19 12.59 0.82
C TYR A 24 -2.49 13.06 -0.47
N LYS A 25 -1.86 14.23 -0.42
CA LYS A 25 -1.09 14.78 -1.54
C LYS A 25 0.07 13.86 -1.94
N ASP A 26 0.84 13.37 -0.98
CA ASP A 26 2.00 12.51 -1.23
C ASP A 26 1.55 11.15 -1.78
N ARG A 27 0.48 10.57 -1.24
CA ARG A 27 -0.15 9.35 -1.79
C ARG A 27 -0.55 9.54 -3.26
N PHE A 28 -1.21 10.66 -3.57
CA PHE A 28 -1.62 10.96 -4.94
C PHE A 28 -0.43 11.16 -5.87
N LEU A 29 0.56 11.95 -5.44
CA LEU A 29 1.76 12.23 -6.24
C LEU A 29 2.60 10.99 -6.51
N LEU A 30 2.75 10.08 -5.53
CA LEU A 30 3.47 8.81 -5.73
C LEU A 30 2.85 7.99 -6.85
N LEU A 31 1.53 7.80 -6.82
CA LEU A 31 0.81 7.05 -7.84
C LEU A 31 0.77 7.79 -9.18
N SER A 32 0.67 9.12 -9.18
CA SER A 32 0.71 9.95 -10.40
C SER A 32 2.07 9.81 -11.09
N GLN A 33 3.14 9.81 -10.31
CA GLN A 33 4.50 9.58 -10.81
C GLN A 33 4.65 8.18 -11.40
N MET A 34 4.10 7.14 -10.76
CA MET A 34 4.10 5.77 -11.31
C MET A 34 3.31 5.68 -12.62
N LEU A 35 2.10 6.26 -12.63
CA LEU A 35 1.22 6.26 -13.78
C LEU A 35 1.87 6.94 -14.98
N SER A 36 2.58 8.05 -14.76
CA SER A 36 3.28 8.78 -15.81
C SER A 36 4.37 8.02 -16.55
N ARG A 37 4.98 7.02 -15.89
CA ARG A 37 6.00 6.15 -16.48
C ARG A 37 5.38 4.97 -17.22
N HIS A 38 4.07 4.77 -17.08
CA HIS A 38 3.37 3.68 -17.71
C HIS A 38 3.14 3.99 -19.19
N LYS A 39 3.45 3.02 -20.07
CA LYS A 39 3.40 3.20 -21.54
C LYS A 39 2.01 3.62 -22.06
N VAL A 40 0.95 3.19 -21.38
CA VAL A 40 -0.45 3.49 -21.74
C VAL A 40 -0.87 4.90 -21.29
N PHE A 41 -0.21 5.46 -20.27
CA PHE A 41 -0.55 6.75 -19.65
C PHE A 41 0.64 7.72 -19.64
N PRO A 42 1.14 8.15 -20.81
CA PRO A 42 2.29 9.04 -20.88
C PRO A 42 1.97 10.47 -20.41
N ASN A 43 2.97 11.14 -19.82
CA ASN A 43 2.88 12.54 -19.33
C ASN A 43 2.79 13.61 -20.41
N GLN A 44 3.13 13.31 -21.65
CA GLN A 44 3.15 14.27 -22.74
C GLN A 44 2.28 13.77 -23.89
N PRO A 45 1.47 14.65 -24.52
CA PRO A 45 0.98 14.36 -25.85
C PRO A 45 2.23 14.20 -26.73
N LEU A 46 2.46 12.99 -27.25
CA LEU A 46 3.57 12.72 -28.14
C LEU A 46 3.53 13.77 -29.26
N ILE A 47 4.54 14.64 -29.32
CA ILE A 47 4.63 15.70 -30.32
C ILE A 47 4.76 15.02 -31.69
N LEU A 48 3.70 15.15 -32.50
CA LEU A 48 3.65 15.14 -33.97
C LEU A 48 4.63 14.18 -34.67
N THR A 49 4.22 12.95 -34.98
CA THR A 49 4.61 12.24 -36.23
C THR A 49 4.03 10.83 -36.40
N CYS A 50 3.44 10.20 -35.39
CA CYS A 50 2.82 8.89 -35.56
C CYS A 50 1.34 8.98 -35.24
N GLN A 51 0.52 8.32 -36.08
CA GLN A 51 -0.89 8.05 -35.85
C GLN A 51 -1.12 7.85 -34.35
N ILE A 52 -1.92 8.72 -33.72
CA ILE A 52 -2.40 8.51 -32.36
C ILE A 52 -3.16 7.20 -32.44
N SER A 53 -2.50 6.09 -32.08
CA SER A 53 -3.23 4.84 -31.95
C SER A 53 -4.21 5.05 -30.79
N ASP A 54 -5.39 4.43 -30.88
CA ASP A 54 -6.40 4.41 -29.82
C ASP A 54 -5.88 3.85 -28.46
N ALA A 55 -4.58 3.54 -28.36
CA ALA A 55 -3.93 2.94 -27.21
C ALA A 55 -3.40 3.96 -26.18
N VAL A 56 -3.19 5.23 -26.53
CA VAL A 56 -2.63 6.24 -25.61
C VAL A 56 -3.75 6.94 -24.84
N ARG A 57 -3.69 6.89 -23.50
CA ARG A 57 -4.71 7.43 -22.59
C ARG A 57 -4.09 8.57 -21.77
N LEU A 58 -4.37 9.82 -22.13
CA LEU A 58 -3.85 10.97 -21.39
C LEU A 58 -4.69 11.23 -20.13
N ILE A 59 -4.02 11.29 -18.96
CA ILE A 59 -4.67 11.66 -17.71
C ILE A 59 -4.89 13.17 -17.68
N SER A 60 -6.15 13.57 -17.52
CA SER A 60 -6.58 14.96 -17.44
C SER A 60 -6.83 15.36 -15.99
N PRO A 61 -6.45 16.57 -15.54
CA PRO A 61 -6.88 17.09 -14.25
C PRO A 61 -8.40 17.21 -14.21
N ILE A 62 -9.02 16.95 -13.06
CA ILE A 62 -10.48 16.96 -12.93
C ILE A 62 -11.06 18.34 -13.25
N GLN A 63 -10.40 19.43 -12.84
CA GLN A 63 -10.84 20.79 -13.16
C GLN A 63 -10.94 21.05 -14.68
N SER A 64 -10.19 20.32 -15.51
CA SER A 64 -10.24 20.48 -16.97
C SER A 64 -11.48 19.87 -17.64
N LEU A 65 -12.25 19.06 -16.90
CA LEU A 65 -13.49 18.46 -17.39
C LEU A 65 -14.62 19.49 -17.49
N ILE A 66 -14.54 20.59 -16.75
CA ILE A 66 -15.57 21.63 -16.73
C ILE A 66 -15.71 22.24 -18.13
N GLY A 67 -16.91 22.12 -18.71
CA GLY A 67 -17.21 22.68 -20.03
C GLY A 67 -16.60 21.92 -21.20
N GLN A 68 -16.01 20.74 -20.98
CA GLN A 68 -15.55 19.86 -22.05
C GLN A 68 -16.47 18.65 -22.20
N THR A 69 -16.66 18.24 -23.46
CA THR A 69 -17.43 17.05 -23.83
C THR A 69 -16.51 15.94 -24.33
N GLY A 70 -16.99 14.70 -24.30
CA GLY A 70 -16.24 13.52 -24.74
C GLY A 70 -15.53 12.76 -23.62
N ARG A 71 -15.06 11.55 -23.98
CA ARG A 71 -14.41 10.64 -23.05
C ARG A 71 -13.03 11.14 -22.62
N ARG A 72 -12.79 11.11 -21.31
CA ARG A 72 -11.55 11.51 -20.67
C ARG A 72 -11.11 10.46 -19.67
N TRP A 73 -9.80 10.36 -19.50
CA TRP A 73 -9.18 9.58 -18.43
C TRP A 73 -8.77 10.54 -17.31
N VAL A 74 -9.17 10.22 -16.09
CA VAL A 74 -8.85 10.98 -14.89
C VAL A 74 -8.27 10.05 -13.84
N MET A 75 -7.41 10.60 -12.98
CA MET A 75 -6.90 9.93 -11.80
C MET A 75 -7.37 10.72 -10.59
N GLY A 76 -7.95 10.03 -9.61
CA GLY A 76 -8.46 10.70 -8.41
C GLY A 76 -8.76 9.76 -7.26
N LEU A 77 -8.94 10.36 -6.10
CA LEU A 77 -9.28 9.71 -4.85
C LEU A 77 -10.80 9.65 -4.71
N ILE A 78 -11.33 8.48 -4.39
CA ILE A 78 -12.76 8.29 -4.09
C ILE A 78 -13.03 8.87 -2.71
N SER A 79 -13.95 9.82 -2.61
CA SER A 79 -14.47 10.34 -1.35
C SER A 79 -16.00 10.25 -1.32
N GLN A 80 -16.56 10.24 -0.12
CA GLN A 80 -17.99 10.27 0.12
C GLN A 80 -18.31 11.44 1.06
N LEU A 81 -18.74 12.57 0.49
CA LEU A 81 -19.08 13.75 1.28
C LEU A 81 -20.52 13.67 1.84
N GLU A 82 -21.42 13.04 1.08
CA GLU A 82 -22.82 12.84 1.45
C GLU A 82 -23.21 11.35 1.27
N ASP A 83 -24.15 10.87 2.09
CA ASP A 83 -24.59 9.48 2.03
C ASP A 83 -25.17 9.14 0.64
N GLY A 84 -24.62 8.11 0.00
CA GLY A 84 -24.98 7.71 -1.37
C GLY A 84 -24.33 8.52 -2.50
N HIS A 85 -23.62 9.61 -2.22
CA HIS A 85 -22.95 10.45 -3.23
C HIS A 85 -21.43 10.29 -3.18
N PHE A 86 -20.85 9.89 -4.32
CA PHE A 86 -19.42 9.67 -4.44
C PHE A 86 -18.77 10.80 -5.25
N TYR A 87 -17.54 11.14 -4.88
CA TYR A 87 -16.78 12.21 -5.50
C TYR A 87 -15.40 11.69 -5.92
N LEU A 88 -14.85 12.31 -6.97
CA LEU A 88 -13.46 12.13 -7.36
C LEU A 88 -12.71 13.40 -7.02
N GLU A 89 -11.61 13.24 -6.31
CA GLU A 89 -10.76 14.36 -5.93
C GLU A 89 -9.36 14.18 -6.50
N ASP A 90 -8.84 15.24 -7.10
CA ASP A 90 -7.43 15.35 -7.48
C ASP A 90 -6.80 16.60 -6.84
N LEU A 91 -5.58 16.95 -7.24
CA LEU A 91 -4.89 18.13 -6.71
C LEU A 91 -5.49 19.47 -7.19
N SER A 92 -6.41 19.44 -8.15
CA SER A 92 -7.01 20.62 -8.77
C SER A 92 -8.41 20.91 -8.23
N ALA A 93 -9.26 19.90 -8.10
CA ALA A 93 -10.66 20.05 -7.71
C ALA A 93 -11.26 18.73 -7.19
N SER A 94 -12.40 18.84 -6.51
CA SER A 94 -13.33 17.76 -6.25
C SER A 94 -14.55 17.90 -7.16
N HIS A 95 -15.01 16.80 -7.77
CA HIS A 95 -16.24 16.77 -8.56
C HIS A 95 -17.08 15.56 -8.18
N GLU A 96 -18.41 15.75 -8.19
CA GLU A 96 -19.35 14.67 -7.98
C GLU A 96 -19.29 13.68 -9.14
N ILE A 97 -19.27 12.39 -8.80
CA ILE A 97 -19.27 11.31 -9.77
C ILE A 97 -20.54 10.50 -9.61
N ILE A 98 -21.15 10.17 -10.73
CA ILE A 98 -22.04 9.03 -10.81
C ILE A 98 -21.19 7.82 -11.21
N ILE A 99 -20.74 7.07 -10.21
CA ILE A 99 -19.99 5.81 -10.42
C ILE A 99 -20.97 4.65 -10.72
N PHE A 100 -22.24 4.75 -10.30
CA PHE A 100 -23.09 3.56 -10.10
C PHE A 100 -24.48 3.58 -10.72
N LEU A 101 -24.87 4.60 -11.50
CA LEU A 101 -26.18 4.55 -12.16
C LEU A 101 -26.04 3.77 -13.47
N ASP A 102 -26.63 2.57 -13.45
CA ASP A 102 -27.05 1.76 -14.59
C ASP A 102 -25.99 0.90 -15.29
N ASN A 103 -25.59 -0.21 -14.63
CA ASN A 103 -25.23 -1.53 -15.22
C ASN A 103 -24.27 -1.62 -16.45
N ILE A 104 -23.62 -0.53 -16.87
CA ILE A 104 -22.83 -0.43 -18.10
C ILE A 104 -21.36 -0.07 -17.79
N TYR A 105 -20.95 -0.08 -16.52
CA TYR A 105 -19.55 0.16 -16.15
C TYR A 105 -18.73 -1.14 -16.13
N LYS A 106 -17.46 -1.06 -16.54
CA LYS A 106 -16.48 -2.13 -16.36
C LYS A 106 -15.50 -1.71 -15.26
N ILE A 107 -15.76 -2.17 -14.04
CA ILE A 107 -14.81 -2.05 -12.94
C ILE A 107 -13.83 -3.23 -13.02
N THR A 108 -12.53 -2.95 -12.96
CA THR A 108 -11.51 -4.01 -12.88
C THR A 108 -11.65 -4.77 -11.56
N ALA A 109 -11.29 -6.05 -11.54
CA ALA A 109 -11.27 -6.83 -10.30
C ALA A 109 -10.45 -6.12 -9.20
N GLY A 110 -11.03 -6.00 -8.00
CA GLY A 110 -10.44 -5.20 -6.94
C GLY A 110 -11.40 -4.93 -5.78
N PHE A 111 -10.85 -4.44 -4.67
CA PHE A 111 -11.62 -3.97 -3.51
C PHE A 111 -11.50 -2.45 -3.40
N PHE A 112 -12.58 -1.74 -3.73
CA PHE A 112 -12.61 -0.28 -3.77
C PHE A 112 -13.34 0.25 -2.52
N VAL A 113 -12.67 1.14 -1.79
CA VAL A 113 -13.20 1.81 -0.60
C VAL A 113 -12.97 3.31 -0.67
N GLU A 114 -13.59 4.06 0.24
CA GLU A 114 -13.26 5.47 0.43
C GLU A 114 -11.73 5.67 0.62
N ASN A 115 -11.20 6.78 0.13
CA ASN A 115 -9.78 7.11 0.09
C ASN A 115 -8.91 6.21 -0.82
N THR A 116 -9.55 5.41 -1.69
CA THR A 116 -8.87 4.66 -2.75
C THR A 116 -8.59 5.59 -3.92
N ILE A 117 -7.35 5.54 -4.43
CA ILE A 117 -6.96 6.27 -5.63
C ILE A 117 -7.18 5.36 -6.84
N VAL A 118 -7.95 5.85 -7.80
CA VAL A 118 -8.35 5.11 -9.00
C VAL A 118 -8.00 5.89 -10.26
N VAL A 119 -7.97 5.17 -11.38
CA VAL A 119 -7.96 5.72 -12.73
C VAL A 119 -9.29 5.38 -13.37
N ALA A 120 -10.02 6.40 -13.79
CA ALA A 120 -11.35 6.27 -14.36
C ALA A 120 -11.42 6.87 -15.77
N GLU A 121 -12.06 6.16 -16.68
CA GLU A 121 -12.52 6.68 -17.96
C GLU A 121 -13.99 7.05 -17.82
N GLY A 122 -14.34 8.26 -18.24
CA GLY A 122 -15.71 8.74 -18.17
C GLY A 122 -15.94 9.96 -19.05
N GLU A 123 -17.14 10.50 -19.00
CA GLU A 123 -17.55 11.72 -19.70
C GLU A 123 -18.29 12.66 -18.73
N MET A 124 -18.07 13.96 -18.88
CA MET A 124 -18.78 14.97 -18.10
C MET A 124 -20.16 15.21 -18.71
N LEU A 125 -21.23 15.00 -17.92
CA LEU A 125 -22.60 15.26 -18.32
C LEU A 125 -22.95 16.75 -18.19
N LEU A 126 -24.03 17.19 -18.85
CA LEU A 126 -24.49 18.59 -18.83
C LEU A 126 -24.94 19.05 -17.44
N GLU A 127 -25.37 18.09 -16.62
CA GLU A 127 -25.79 18.26 -15.24
C GLU A 127 -24.61 18.50 -14.28
N GLY A 128 -23.37 18.47 -14.78
CA GLY A 128 -22.16 18.72 -13.99
C GLY A 128 -21.62 17.48 -13.28
N VAL A 129 -22.05 16.29 -13.70
CA VAL A 129 -21.64 15.02 -13.09
C VAL A 129 -20.77 14.21 -14.04
N PHE A 130 -19.68 13.63 -13.53
CA PHE A 130 -18.83 12.75 -14.32
C PHE A 130 -19.40 11.32 -14.33
N GLN A 131 -19.77 10.82 -15.51
CA GLN A 131 -20.26 9.45 -15.70
C GLN A 131 -19.07 8.53 -16.01
N VAL A 132 -18.85 7.51 -15.18
CA VAL A 132 -17.72 6.58 -15.33
C VAL A 132 -18.11 5.35 -16.15
N PHE A 133 -17.28 5.02 -17.15
CA PHE A 133 -17.44 3.83 -17.99
C PHE A 133 -16.46 2.72 -17.62
N ASN A 134 -15.20 3.05 -17.36
CA ASN A 134 -14.18 2.10 -16.92
C ASN A 134 -13.50 2.66 -15.67
N CYS A 135 -13.31 1.83 -14.65
CA CYS A 135 -12.63 2.24 -13.43
C CYS A 135 -11.72 1.11 -12.94
N GLY A 136 -10.52 1.47 -12.52
CA GLY A 136 -9.59 0.52 -11.96
C GLY A 136 -8.46 1.16 -11.18
N PHE A 137 -7.63 0.33 -10.58
CA PHE A 137 -6.43 0.81 -9.92
C PHE A 137 -5.41 1.36 -10.93
N PRO A 138 -4.57 2.33 -10.52
CA PRO A 138 -3.35 2.63 -11.24
C PRO A 138 -2.55 1.32 -11.48
N PRO A 139 -1.94 1.13 -12.66
CA PRO A 139 -1.22 -0.08 -12.98
C PRO A 139 -0.01 -0.26 -12.06
N LEU A 140 0.23 -1.50 -11.64
CA LEU A 140 1.38 -1.84 -10.79
C LEU A 140 2.69 -1.67 -11.56
N GLU A 141 3.70 -1.11 -10.89
CA GLU A 141 5.06 -1.01 -11.42
C GLU A 141 5.91 -2.17 -10.90
N GLY A 142 6.60 -2.87 -11.81
CA GLY A 142 7.51 -3.94 -11.43
C GLY A 142 8.74 -3.43 -10.68
N ARG A 143 9.35 -4.29 -9.86
CA ARG A 143 10.54 -3.98 -9.05
C ARG A 143 11.68 -3.38 -9.88
N ASP A 144 12.03 -3.98 -11.01
CA ASP A 144 13.18 -3.54 -11.82
C ASP A 144 13.01 -2.11 -12.34
N LYS A 145 11.79 -1.75 -12.78
CA LYS A 145 11.46 -0.39 -13.22
C LYS A 145 11.53 0.61 -12.06
N SER A 146 11.01 0.21 -10.91
CA SER A 146 11.04 1.02 -9.69
C SER A 146 12.48 1.29 -9.26
N LEU A 147 13.33 0.26 -9.24
CA LEU A 147 14.74 0.36 -8.86
C LEU A 147 15.56 1.19 -9.85
N GLN A 148 15.32 1.06 -11.16
CA GLN A 148 15.98 1.91 -12.16
C GLN A 148 15.66 3.39 -11.96
N PHE A 149 14.41 3.70 -11.60
CA PHE A 149 14.00 5.08 -11.34
C PHE A 149 14.52 5.61 -9.99
N LEU A 150 14.49 4.78 -8.96
CA LEU A 150 14.93 5.11 -7.60
C LEU A 150 16.43 4.91 -7.39
N ALA A 151 17.21 4.67 -8.46
CA ALA A 151 18.62 4.32 -8.37
C ALA A 151 19.39 5.32 -7.49
N GLY A 152 20.06 4.80 -6.46
CA GLY A 152 20.80 5.60 -5.47
C GLY A 152 19.97 6.12 -4.29
N HIS A 153 18.68 5.80 -4.20
CA HIS A 153 17.85 6.07 -3.02
C HIS A 153 17.64 4.79 -2.20
N ASP A 154 18.03 4.83 -0.93
CA ASP A 154 17.72 3.77 0.02
C ASP A 154 16.30 3.94 0.57
N SER A 155 15.38 3.13 0.05
CA SER A 155 13.97 3.16 0.48
C SER A 155 13.70 2.20 1.64
N PHE A 156 14.60 1.25 1.92
CA PHE A 156 14.41 0.23 2.94
C PHE A 156 15.11 0.60 4.26
N GLY A 157 16.09 1.51 4.22
CA GLY A 157 16.89 1.92 5.37
C GLY A 157 18.14 1.07 5.59
N SER A 158 18.51 0.21 4.64
CA SER A 158 19.68 -0.69 4.72
C SER A 158 20.95 -0.15 4.06
N GLY A 159 20.94 1.10 3.60
CA GLY A 159 21.93 1.67 2.69
C GLY A 159 21.68 1.28 1.23
N THR A 160 22.38 1.97 0.31
CA THR A 160 22.35 1.65 -1.11
C THR A 160 23.30 0.51 -1.42
N LEU A 161 22.78 -0.59 -1.98
CA LEU A 161 23.57 -1.73 -2.41
C LEU A 161 24.03 -1.57 -3.86
N THR A 162 25.28 -1.94 -4.14
CA THR A 162 25.80 -2.06 -5.50
C THR A 162 25.27 -3.33 -6.17
N GLU A 163 25.30 -3.39 -7.51
CA GLU A 163 24.89 -4.61 -8.25
C GLU A 163 25.72 -5.84 -7.84
N GLN A 164 27.01 -5.66 -7.57
CA GLN A 164 27.89 -6.73 -7.12
C GLN A 164 27.49 -7.27 -5.75
N GLU A 165 27.14 -6.38 -4.81
CA GLU A 165 26.64 -6.77 -3.49
C GLU A 165 25.29 -7.47 -3.59
N MET A 166 24.38 -6.98 -4.44
CA MET A 166 23.10 -7.64 -4.69
C MET A 166 23.27 -9.06 -5.24
N LEU A 167 24.17 -9.27 -6.21
CA LEU A 167 24.48 -10.59 -6.75
C LEU A 167 25.11 -11.51 -5.70
N ARG A 168 26.01 -10.97 -4.87
CA ARG A 168 26.64 -11.72 -3.78
C ARG A 168 25.59 -12.15 -2.75
N LEU A 169 24.70 -11.25 -2.32
CA LEU A 169 23.64 -11.55 -1.37
C LEU A 169 22.64 -12.57 -1.93
N ALA A 170 22.23 -12.44 -3.19
CA ALA A 170 21.35 -13.41 -3.83
C ALA A 170 22.00 -14.80 -3.96
N LYS A 171 23.33 -14.86 -4.13
CA LYS A 171 24.07 -16.12 -4.09
C LYS A 171 24.05 -16.73 -2.69
N LEU A 172 24.34 -15.95 -1.66
CA LEU A 172 24.31 -16.40 -0.26
C LEU A 172 22.91 -16.88 0.15
N GLU A 173 21.86 -16.19 -0.28
CA GLU A 173 20.47 -16.59 -0.04
C GLU A 173 20.15 -17.94 -0.68
N ARG A 174 20.60 -18.18 -1.92
CA ARG A 174 20.36 -19.45 -2.63
C ARG A 174 21.17 -20.62 -2.05
N GLU A 175 22.34 -20.35 -1.51
CA GLU A 175 23.22 -21.34 -0.88
C GLU A 175 22.85 -21.62 0.59
N ALA A 176 21.93 -20.83 1.18
CA ALA A 176 21.49 -21.01 2.54
C ALA A 176 20.71 -22.33 2.70
N VAL A 177 21.24 -23.23 3.52
CA VAL A 177 20.65 -24.56 3.75
C VAL A 177 19.37 -24.47 4.60
N ASN A 178 19.29 -23.51 5.53
CA ASN A 178 18.16 -23.32 6.43
C ASN A 178 17.58 -21.89 6.31
N GLY A 179 17.03 -21.55 5.14
CA GLY A 179 16.41 -20.25 4.86
C GLY A 179 14.94 -20.11 5.30
N ASN A 180 14.43 -21.03 6.11
CA ASN A 180 13.00 -21.10 6.43
C ASN A 180 12.61 -20.03 7.46
N VAL A 181 11.54 -19.28 7.14
CA VAL A 181 10.96 -18.27 8.04
C VAL A 181 9.56 -18.73 8.43
N VAL A 182 9.26 -18.74 9.73
CA VAL A 182 7.94 -19.06 10.27
C VAL A 182 7.24 -17.75 10.63
N ILE A 183 6.04 -17.54 10.08
CA ILE A 183 5.24 -16.34 10.34
C ILE A 183 3.91 -16.77 10.95
N LEU A 184 3.63 -16.26 12.15
CA LEU A 184 2.42 -16.56 12.90
C LEU A 184 1.76 -15.24 13.31
N SER A 185 0.44 -15.15 13.25
CA SER A 185 -0.33 -13.97 13.65
C SER A 185 -1.33 -14.33 14.75
N ASP A 186 -1.75 -13.30 15.50
CA ASP A 186 -2.79 -13.38 16.52
C ASP A 186 -2.49 -14.41 17.62
N ILE A 187 -1.27 -14.35 18.13
CA ILE A 187 -0.78 -15.24 19.19
C ILE A 187 -1.22 -14.70 20.56
N TRP A 188 -2.47 -14.97 20.93
CA TRP A 188 -3.04 -14.56 22.21
C TRP A 188 -2.41 -15.32 23.38
N LEU A 189 -1.48 -14.68 24.07
CA LEU A 189 -0.70 -15.28 25.16
C LEU A 189 -1.52 -15.51 26.43
N ASP A 190 -2.67 -14.86 26.54
CA ASP A 190 -3.66 -15.02 27.60
C ASP A 190 -4.63 -16.18 27.35
N ASN A 191 -4.57 -16.81 26.17
CA ASN A 191 -5.38 -17.97 25.83
C ASN A 191 -4.54 -19.25 25.94
N GLU A 192 -4.90 -20.13 26.88
CA GLU A 192 -4.18 -21.38 27.14
C GLU A 192 -4.18 -22.34 25.94
N GLU A 193 -5.25 -22.36 25.14
CA GLU A 193 -5.33 -23.20 23.94
C GLU A 193 -4.33 -22.72 22.88
N VAL A 194 -4.22 -21.40 22.69
CA VAL A 194 -3.25 -20.80 21.75
C VAL A 194 -1.83 -21.07 22.20
N MET A 195 -1.55 -20.89 23.49
CA MET A 195 -0.23 -21.20 24.07
C MET A 195 0.14 -22.68 23.92
N GLY A 196 -0.79 -23.60 24.19
CA GLY A 196 -0.54 -25.03 24.00
C GLY A 196 -0.36 -25.44 22.53
N LYS A 197 -0.99 -24.74 21.59
CA LYS A 197 -0.73 -24.95 20.14
C LYS A 197 0.62 -24.38 19.73
N LEU A 198 1.02 -23.24 20.27
CA LEU A 198 2.32 -22.64 20.01
C LEU A 198 3.45 -23.55 20.52
N GLU A 199 3.30 -24.10 21.72
CA GLU A 199 4.23 -25.09 22.27
C GLU A 199 4.42 -26.27 21.33
N ARG A 200 3.32 -26.87 20.85
CA ARG A 200 3.40 -27.98 19.88
C ARG A 200 4.08 -27.60 18.57
N VAL A 201 3.89 -26.38 18.09
CA VAL A 201 4.58 -25.90 16.87
C VAL A 201 6.07 -25.77 17.13
N LEU A 202 6.45 -25.24 18.28
CA LEU A 202 7.84 -25.10 18.69
C LEU A 202 8.52 -26.46 18.89
N ASP A 203 7.88 -27.38 19.61
CA ASP A 203 8.34 -28.76 19.82
C ASP A 203 8.50 -29.52 18.49
N ALA A 204 7.62 -29.27 17.52
CA ALA A 204 7.73 -29.89 16.21
C ALA A 204 9.04 -29.49 15.50
N PHE A 205 9.51 -28.24 15.68
CA PHE A 205 10.78 -27.80 15.11
C PHE A 205 12.01 -28.28 15.90
N GLU A 206 11.86 -28.63 17.17
CA GLU A 206 12.95 -29.27 17.95
C GLU A 206 13.23 -30.70 17.47
N ASN A 207 12.19 -31.41 17.03
CA ASN A 207 12.27 -32.81 16.62
C ASN A 207 12.60 -33.00 15.11
N GLU A 208 12.73 -31.92 14.35
CA GLU A 208 13.01 -31.94 12.92
C GLU A 208 14.49 -31.60 12.64
N ASP A 209 15.04 -32.14 11.55
CA ASP A 209 16.45 -31.90 11.14
C ASP A 209 16.71 -30.46 10.66
N PHE A 210 15.69 -29.59 10.63
CA PHE A 210 15.81 -28.20 10.20
C PHE A 210 15.24 -27.22 11.23
N VAL A 211 16.07 -26.26 11.63
CA VAL A 211 15.67 -25.15 12.50
C VAL A 211 15.40 -23.91 11.64
N PRO A 212 14.21 -23.29 11.72
CA PRO A 212 13.92 -22.03 11.03
C PRO A 212 14.90 -20.93 11.42
N CYS A 213 15.30 -20.08 10.47
CA CYS A 213 16.23 -18.98 10.74
C CYS A 213 15.56 -17.77 11.39
N LEU A 214 14.23 -17.66 11.30
CA LEU A 214 13.47 -16.55 11.85
C LEU A 214 12.04 -16.98 12.20
N PHE A 215 11.59 -16.58 13.40
CA PHE A 215 10.18 -16.59 13.79
C PHE A 215 9.65 -15.15 13.84
N VAL A 216 8.62 -14.88 13.06
CA VAL A 216 7.88 -13.61 13.07
C VAL A 216 6.55 -13.85 13.77
N LEU A 217 6.49 -13.45 15.04
CA LEU A 217 5.27 -13.50 15.83
C LEU A 217 4.56 -12.14 15.72
N MET A 218 3.46 -12.10 14.98
CA MET A 218 2.65 -10.91 14.76
C MET A 218 1.54 -10.86 15.81
N GLY A 219 1.39 -9.69 16.43
CA GLY A 219 0.28 -9.41 17.33
C GLY A 219 -1.06 -9.46 16.59
N ASN A 220 -2.18 -9.51 17.31
CA ASN A 220 -2.28 -9.13 18.73
C ASN A 220 -1.81 -10.22 19.71
N PHE A 221 -1.14 -9.83 20.80
CA PHE A 221 -0.63 -10.75 21.83
C PHE A 221 -1.59 -10.98 23.01
N CYS A 222 -2.72 -10.28 23.00
CA CYS A 222 -3.81 -10.45 23.95
C CYS A 222 -5.11 -10.65 23.16
N SER A 223 -5.97 -11.52 23.65
CA SER A 223 -7.32 -11.72 23.10
C SER A 223 -8.24 -10.50 23.29
N HIS A 224 -7.93 -9.64 24.26
CA HIS A 224 -8.67 -8.41 24.55
C HIS A 224 -7.73 -7.19 24.59
N PRO A 225 -8.21 -5.99 24.18
CA PRO A 225 -7.39 -4.79 24.17
C PRO A 225 -7.03 -4.33 25.60
N CYS A 226 -5.74 -4.11 25.85
CA CYS A 226 -5.27 -3.44 27.06
C CYS A 226 -5.53 -1.92 26.93
N ASN A 227 -6.51 -1.41 27.65
CA ASN A 227 -6.90 0.01 27.61
C ASN A 227 -7.19 0.54 29.03
N LEU A 228 -7.67 1.79 29.14
CA LEU A 228 -7.98 2.40 30.44
C LEU A 228 -9.07 1.64 31.24
N GLY A 229 -9.92 0.84 30.59
CA GLY A 229 -10.90 -0.02 31.26
C GLY A 229 -10.33 -1.40 31.66
N PHE A 230 -9.25 -1.83 31.01
CA PHE A 230 -8.60 -3.12 31.22
C PHE A 230 -7.08 -2.94 31.36
N HIS A 231 -6.66 -2.55 32.56
CA HIS A 231 -5.27 -2.30 32.93
C HIS A 231 -4.47 -3.59 33.20
N SER A 232 -4.51 -4.54 32.27
CA SER A 232 -3.87 -5.86 32.43
C SER A 232 -2.40 -5.89 31.98
N PHE A 233 -1.68 -4.76 32.05
CA PHE A 233 -0.26 -4.70 31.65
C PHE A 233 0.64 -5.62 32.48
N SER A 234 0.35 -5.78 33.77
CA SER A 234 1.07 -6.73 34.64
C SER A 234 0.83 -8.18 34.22
N ASN A 235 -0.42 -8.52 33.87
CA ASN A 235 -0.77 -9.83 33.35
C ASN A 235 -0.09 -10.09 32.00
N LEU A 236 -0.15 -9.15 31.06
CA LEU A 236 0.54 -9.25 29.77
C LEU A 236 2.04 -9.49 29.95
N ARG A 237 2.69 -8.75 30.84
CA ARG A 237 4.10 -8.99 31.19
C ARG A 237 4.33 -10.40 31.71
N SER A 238 3.44 -10.91 32.55
CA SER A 238 3.50 -12.30 33.04
C SER A 238 3.33 -13.32 31.91
N GLN A 239 2.41 -13.11 30.97
CA GLN A 239 2.22 -14.01 29.83
C GLN A 239 3.42 -14.02 28.87
N PHE A 240 4.04 -12.85 28.61
CA PHE A 240 5.33 -12.81 27.91
C PHE A 240 6.44 -13.54 28.68
N GLY A 241 6.40 -13.51 30.01
CA GLY A 241 7.28 -14.32 30.86
C GLY A 241 7.09 -15.82 30.60
N LYS A 242 5.84 -16.29 30.49
CA LYS A 242 5.54 -17.69 30.14
C LYS A 242 6.00 -18.05 28.73
N LEU A 243 5.79 -17.16 27.76
CA LEU A 243 6.32 -17.35 26.41
C LEU A 243 7.85 -17.47 26.42
N GLY A 244 8.54 -16.63 27.19
CA GLY A 244 9.99 -16.73 27.37
C GLY A 244 10.42 -18.06 27.99
N GLN A 245 9.67 -18.58 28.96
CA GLN A 245 9.92 -19.90 29.55
C GLN A 245 9.68 -21.06 28.56
N MET A 246 8.72 -20.92 27.64
CA MET A 246 8.44 -21.90 26.59
C MET A 246 9.53 -21.93 25.52
N ILE A 247 10.12 -20.76 25.19
CA ILE A 247 11.17 -20.66 24.17
C ILE A 247 12.56 -21.03 24.74
N ALA A 248 12.82 -20.77 26.02
CA ALA A 248 14.14 -20.99 26.64
C ALA A 248 14.72 -22.42 26.51
N PRO A 249 13.93 -23.51 26.59
CA PRO A 249 14.40 -24.87 26.36
C PRO A 249 14.93 -25.11 24.93
N ILE A 250 14.45 -24.36 23.95
CA ILE A 250 14.75 -24.49 22.51
C ILE A 250 16.14 -23.92 22.16
N HIS A 251 17.04 -23.77 23.13
CA HIS A 251 18.42 -23.28 22.96
C HIS A 251 19.47 -24.31 23.41
N GLY A 252 19.12 -25.60 23.39
CA GLY A 252 20.04 -26.73 23.58
C GLY A 252 20.69 -27.19 22.28
#